data_AF-A0A562KFU7-F1
#
_entry.id   AF-A0A562KFU7-F1
#
_cell.length_a   1.000
_cell.length_b   1.000
_cell.length_c   1.000
_cell.angle_alpha   90.00
_cell.angle_beta   90.00
_cell.angle_gamma   90.00
#
_symmetry.space_group_name_H-M   'P 1'
#
loop_
_entity.id
_entity.type
_entity.pdbx_description
1 polymer ?
#
loop_
_entity_poly.entity_id
_entity_poly.type
_entity_poly.pdbx_seq_one_letter_code
_entity_poly.pdbx_strand_id
1 'polypeptide(L)'
;MDYFEKFVFLELTWKQFSKLDSAEYYKTIALLNKEEEELSIKIGNEIHQIYNFINSKSEGRKNVNSIIEFHEEISPVSNVILKVSQDFGLTLKGEVSDEFKKAVLKIFGKSYLDDFLNDINH
;
A
#
# COMPACT_ATOMS: atom_id res chain seq x y z
N MET A 1 -14.72 0.51 2.60
CA MET A 1 -13.38 1.03 2.92
C MET A 1 -13.56 2.42 3.49
N ASP A 2 -13.06 2.66 4.69
CA ASP A 2 -13.07 3.99 5.31
C ASP A 2 -11.94 4.89 4.77
N TYR A 3 -11.87 6.15 5.24
CA TYR A 3 -10.85 7.11 4.77
C TYR A 3 -9.44 6.71 5.20
N PHE A 4 -9.28 6.09 6.36
CA PHE A 4 -7.96 5.70 6.85
C PHE A 4 -7.42 4.48 6.09
N GLU A 5 -8.25 3.48 5.84
CA GLU A 5 -7.94 2.36 4.94
C GLU A 5 -7.63 2.85 3.51
N LYS A 6 -8.37 3.86 3.04
CA LYS A 6 -8.09 4.49 1.74
C LYS A 6 -6.71 5.15 1.72
N PHE A 7 -6.35 5.88 2.78
CA PHE A 7 -5.01 6.45 2.92
C PHE A 7 -3.93 5.36 2.87
N VAL A 8 -4.11 4.27 3.63
CA VAL A 8 -3.18 3.12 3.62
C VAL A 8 -3.06 2.50 2.23
N PHE A 9 -4.18 2.34 1.51
CA PHE A 9 -4.19 1.86 0.12
C PHE A 9 -3.36 2.77 -0.80
N LEU A 10 -3.54 4.09 -0.69
CA LEU A 10 -2.80 5.06 -1.51
C LEU A 10 -1.30 5.06 -1.16
N GLU A 11 -0.93 4.95 0.12
CA GLU A 11 0.47 4.82 0.53
C GLU A 11 1.13 3.54 0.00
N LEU A 12 0.46 2.39 0.13
CA LEU A 12 0.97 1.11 -0.34
C LEU A 12 1.13 1.10 -1.86
N THR A 13 0.13 1.58 -2.60
CA THR A 13 0.20 1.67 -4.07
C THR A 13 1.26 2.65 -4.54
N TRP A 14 1.43 3.78 -3.85
CA TRP A 14 2.51 4.71 -4.13
C TRP A 14 3.88 4.07 -3.94
N LYS A 15 4.13 3.38 -2.81
CA LYS A 15 5.41 2.68 -2.62
C LYS A 15 5.63 1.58 -3.65
N GLN A 16 4.62 0.77 -3.92
CA GLN A 16 4.76 -0.38 -4.80
C GLN A 16 5.00 0.01 -6.26
N PHE A 17 4.24 1.00 -6.75
CA PHE A 17 4.20 1.32 -8.18
C PHE A 17 4.83 2.67 -8.53
N SER A 18 5.29 3.44 -7.53
CA SER A 18 5.79 4.81 -7.69
C SER A 18 4.80 5.76 -8.38
N LYS A 19 3.50 5.48 -8.30
CA LYS A 19 2.42 6.30 -8.84
C LYS A 19 1.43 6.63 -7.73
N LEU A 20 1.13 7.91 -7.59
CA LEU A 20 0.23 8.45 -6.58
C LEU A 20 -0.78 9.35 -7.28
N ASP A 21 -2.07 9.06 -7.10
CA ASP A 21 -3.13 10.03 -7.39
C ASP A 21 -3.09 11.11 -6.28
N SER A 22 -2.28 12.13 -6.50
CA SER A 22 -2.06 13.21 -5.54
C SER A 22 -3.35 13.92 -5.16
N ALA A 23 -4.28 14.07 -6.11
CA ALA A 23 -5.55 14.75 -5.85
C ALA A 23 -6.41 13.93 -4.87
N GLU A 24 -6.53 12.62 -5.13
CA GLU A 24 -7.28 11.73 -4.24
C GLU A 24 -6.57 11.53 -2.89
N TYR A 25 -5.24 11.54 -2.87
CA TYR A 25 -4.44 11.46 -1.66
C TYR A 25 -4.65 12.64 -0.72
N TYR A 26 -4.49 13.88 -1.21
CA TYR A 26 -4.70 15.07 -0.38
C TYR A 26 -6.15 15.21 0.06
N LYS A 27 -7.10 14.83 -0.79
CA LYS A 27 -8.51 14.77 -0.43
C LYS A 27 -8.77 13.77 0.69
N THR A 28 -8.16 12.58 0.62
CA THR A 28 -8.30 11.54 1.64
C THR A 28 -7.72 12.01 2.97
N ILE A 29 -6.51 12.61 2.97
CA ILE A 29 -5.89 13.18 4.18
C ILE A 29 -6.77 14.25 4.83
N ALA A 30 -7.34 15.17 4.03
CA ALA A 30 -8.18 16.24 4.53
C ALA A 30 -9.49 15.75 5.20
N LEU A 31 -9.86 14.49 4.99
CA LEU A 31 -11.04 13.86 5.57
C LEU A 31 -10.73 13.03 6.82
N LEU A 32 -9.45 12.88 7.18
CA LEU A 32 -9.03 12.23 8.41
C LEU A 32 -9.37 13.11 9.61
N ASN A 33 -9.78 12.48 10.71
CA ASN A 33 -9.85 13.14 12.00
C ASN A 33 -8.45 13.31 12.61
N LYS A 34 -8.33 14.08 13.70
CA LYS A 34 -7.04 14.38 14.33
C LYS A 34 -6.25 13.13 14.76
N GLU A 35 -6.92 12.13 15.32
CA GLU A 35 -6.27 10.89 15.75
C GLU A 35 -5.75 10.09 14.55
N GLU A 36 -6.55 10.03 13.47
CA GLU A 36 -6.18 9.41 12.20
C GLU A 36 -5.02 10.15 11.53
N GLU A 37 -4.97 11.47 11.59
CA GLU A 37 -3.87 12.28 11.06
C GLU A 37 -2.55 11.95 11.78
N GLU A 38 -2.55 11.87 13.12
CA GLU A 38 -1.37 11.47 13.89
C GLU A 38 -0.95 10.02 13.59
N LEU A 39 -1.92 9.12 13.41
CA LEU A 39 -1.65 7.73 13.02
C LEU A 39 -1.12 7.62 11.58
N SER A 40 -1.57 8.47 10.66
CA SER A 40 -1.17 8.44 9.25
C SER A 40 0.35 8.59 9.08
N ILE A 41 0.97 9.45 9.90
CA ILE A 41 2.43 9.66 9.92
C ILE A 41 3.15 8.37 10.33
N LYS A 42 2.64 7.67 11.36
CA LYS A 42 3.22 6.41 11.84
C LYS A 42 3.09 5.32 10.79
N ILE A 43 1.91 5.19 10.19
CA ILE A 43 1.63 4.22 9.13
C ILE A 43 2.50 4.46 7.90
N GLY A 44 2.64 5.70 7.43
CA GLY A 44 3.51 6.02 6.28
C GLY A 44 4.98 5.65 6.52
N ASN A 45 5.49 5.93 7.73
CA ASN A 45 6.84 5.53 8.12
C ASN A 45 7.01 4.00 8.16
N GLU A 46 6.03 3.30 8.71
CA GLU A 46 6.02 1.84 8.78
C GLU A 46 6.01 1.20 7.38
N ILE A 47 5.11 1.65 6.50
CA ILE A 47 5.05 1.22 5.10
C ILE A 47 6.39 1.46 4.40
N HIS A 48 7.02 2.63 4.61
CA HIS A 48 8.32 2.92 4.03
C HIS A 48 9.43 1.99 4.53
N GLN A 49 9.44 1.66 5.83
CA GLN A 49 10.39 0.71 6.41
C GLN A 49 10.21 -0.70 5.83
N ILE A 50 8.96 -1.17 5.74
CA ILE A 50 8.64 -2.48 5.15
C ILE A 50 9.08 -2.52 3.68
N TYR A 51 8.77 -1.48 2.91
CA TYR A 51 9.19 -1.36 1.50
C TYR A 51 10.71 -1.44 1.36
N ASN A 52 11.45 -0.65 2.15
CA ASN A 52 12.91 -0.66 2.14
C ASN A 52 13.46 -2.02 2.53
N PHE A 53 12.84 -2.69 3.50
CA PHE A 53 13.21 -4.03 3.90
C PHE A 53 13.04 -5.01 2.72
N ILE A 54 11.85 -5.11 2.15
CA ILE A 54 11.54 -6.05 1.05
C ILE A 54 12.44 -5.80 -0.18
N ASN A 55 12.72 -4.54 -0.51
CA ASN A 55 13.38 -4.19 -1.77
C ASN A 55 14.90 -3.95 -1.65
N SER A 56 15.45 -3.80 -0.45
CA SER A 56 16.91 -3.65 -0.25
C SER A 56 17.56 -5.00 0.03
N LYS A 57 18.46 -5.44 -0.85
CA LYS A 57 19.30 -6.61 -0.62
C LYS A 57 20.49 -6.23 0.28
N SER A 58 20.66 -6.98 1.37
CA SER A 58 21.88 -6.93 2.18
C SER A 58 22.36 -8.33 2.50
N GLU A 59 23.66 -8.58 2.40
CA GLU A 59 24.24 -9.87 2.76
C GLU A 59 23.94 -10.22 4.23
N GLY A 60 23.65 -11.49 4.49
CA GLY A 60 23.39 -12.02 5.84
C GLY A 60 21.99 -11.71 6.41
N ARG A 61 21.11 -11.07 5.65
CA ARG A 61 19.74 -10.75 6.09
C ARG A 61 18.71 -11.72 5.49
N LYS A 62 17.68 -12.03 6.27
CA LYS A 62 16.54 -12.82 5.79
C LYS A 62 15.77 -11.99 4.75
N ASN A 63 15.64 -12.56 3.55
CA ASN A 63 14.86 -11.97 2.47
C ASN A 63 13.40 -12.40 2.61
N VAL A 64 12.50 -11.43 2.59
CA VAL A 64 11.04 -11.63 2.60
C VAL A 64 10.44 -10.97 1.37
N ASN A 65 9.35 -11.54 0.86
CA ASN A 65 8.79 -11.21 -0.44
C ASN A 65 7.40 -10.57 -0.36
N SER A 66 6.84 -10.43 0.84
CA SER A 66 5.53 -9.85 1.08
C SER A 66 5.47 -9.18 2.45
N ILE A 67 4.45 -8.34 2.65
CA ILE A 67 4.15 -7.73 3.95
C ILE A 67 3.84 -8.81 5.01
N ILE A 68 3.19 -9.91 4.59
CA ILE A 68 2.86 -11.04 5.48
C ILE A 68 4.13 -11.75 5.96
N GLU A 69 5.05 -12.08 5.06
CA GLU A 69 6.34 -12.67 5.45
C GLU A 69 7.14 -11.72 6.36
N PHE A 70 7.13 -10.42 6.08
CA PHE A 70 7.74 -9.43 6.98
C PHE A 70 7.12 -9.48 8.38
N HIS A 71 5.78 -9.52 8.46
CA HIS A 71 5.05 -9.59 9.72
C HIS A 71 5.42 -10.81 10.56
N GLU A 72 5.46 -11.98 9.92
CA GLU A 72 5.68 -13.26 10.57
C GLU A 72 7.13 -13.47 11.00
N GLU A 73 8.08 -12.94 10.23
CA GLU A 73 9.49 -13.33 10.35
C GLU A 73 10.41 -12.22 10.85
N ILE A 74 10.01 -10.95 10.73
CA ILE A 74 10.89 -9.80 10.95
C ILE A 74 10.36 -8.92 12.08
N SER A 75 9.16 -8.37 11.94
CA SER A 75 8.56 -7.47 12.93
C SER A 75 7.04 -7.43 12.77
N PRO A 76 6.27 -7.34 13.86
CA PRO A 76 4.84 -7.06 13.80
C PRO A 76 4.53 -5.85 12.92
N VAL A 77 3.41 -5.92 12.21
CA VAL A 77 2.93 -4.89 11.28
C VAL A 77 1.55 -4.44 11.75
N SER A 78 1.26 -3.15 11.60
CA SER A 78 -0.06 -2.58 11.91
C SER A 78 -1.17 -3.32 11.18
N ASN A 79 -2.23 -3.70 11.92
CA ASN A 79 -3.35 -4.49 11.39
C ASN A 79 -4.02 -3.87 10.16
N VAL A 80 -4.07 -2.53 10.07
CA VAL A 80 -4.64 -1.84 8.89
C VAL A 80 -3.80 -2.06 7.64
N ILE A 81 -2.46 -2.09 7.75
CA ILE A 81 -1.55 -2.37 6.64
C ILE A 81 -1.75 -3.81 6.20
N LEU A 82 -1.80 -4.76 7.14
CA LEU A 82 -2.05 -6.17 6.86
C LEU A 82 -3.38 -6.35 6.12
N LYS A 83 -4.46 -5.79 6.65
CA LYS A 83 -5.79 -5.86 6.06
C LYS A 83 -5.81 -5.32 4.63
N VAL A 84 -5.35 -4.08 4.43
CA VAL A 84 -5.38 -3.45 3.10
C VAL A 84 -4.46 -4.19 2.13
N SER A 85 -3.30 -4.67 2.58
CA SER A 85 -2.41 -5.46 1.73
C SER A 85 -3.08 -6.75 1.23
N GLN A 86 -3.84 -7.43 2.10
CA GLN A 86 -4.55 -8.66 1.77
C GLN A 86 -5.77 -8.39 0.89
N ASP A 87 -6.56 -7.37 1.21
CA ASP A 87 -7.76 -6.99 0.46
C ASP A 87 -7.45 -6.65 -1.00
N PHE A 88 -6.26 -6.10 -1.27
CA PHE A 88 -5.83 -5.67 -2.59
C PHE A 88 -4.68 -6.50 -3.20
N GLY A 89 -4.20 -7.53 -2.52
CA GLY A 89 -3.07 -8.34 -3.00
C GLY A 89 -1.78 -7.54 -3.23
N LEU A 90 -1.50 -6.56 -2.37
CA LEU A 90 -0.31 -5.71 -2.42
C LEU A 90 0.83 -6.36 -1.64
N THR A 91 2.00 -6.45 -2.26
CA THR A 91 3.19 -7.11 -1.69
C THR A 91 4.37 -6.17 -1.48
N LEU A 92 4.25 -4.91 -1.94
CA LEU A 92 5.32 -3.92 -2.05
C LEU A 92 6.45 -4.31 -3.02
N LYS A 93 6.19 -5.26 -3.92
CA LYS A 93 7.02 -5.52 -5.11
C LYS A 93 6.39 -4.87 -6.33
N GLY A 94 7.20 -4.37 -7.27
CA GLY A 94 6.76 -3.64 -8.46
C GLY A 94 5.95 -4.43 -9.51
N GLU A 95 5.22 -5.47 -9.10
CA GLU A 95 4.40 -6.33 -9.94
C GLU A 95 2.91 -6.03 -9.71
N VAL A 96 2.15 -5.96 -10.79
CA VAL A 96 0.68 -5.81 -10.75
C VAL A 96 0.06 -7.19 -10.84
N SER A 97 -0.43 -7.71 -9.71
CA SER A 97 -1.09 -9.01 -9.64
C SER A 97 -2.51 -8.96 -10.23
N ASP A 98 -3.04 -10.13 -10.62
CA ASP A 98 -4.43 -10.22 -11.04
C ASP A 98 -5.39 -10.07 -9.86
N GLU A 99 -4.95 -10.43 -8.65
CA GLU A 99 -5.64 -10.16 -7.39
C GLU A 99 -5.85 -8.65 -7.20
N PHE A 100 -4.81 -7.85 -7.40
CA PHE A 100 -4.90 -6.39 -7.33
C PHE A 100 -5.91 -5.85 -8.34
N LYS A 101 -5.82 -6.25 -9.61
CA LYS A 101 -6.75 -5.81 -10.65
C LYS A 101 -8.20 -6.15 -10.29
N LYS A 102 -8.46 -7.38 -9.83
CA LYS A 102 -9.79 -7.82 -9.41
C LYS A 102 -10.31 -7.03 -8.21
N ALA A 103 -9.47 -6.77 -7.21
CA ALA A 103 -9.85 -6.02 -6.02
C ALA A 103 -10.17 -4.56 -6.36
N VAL A 104 -9.31 -3.89 -7.13
CA VAL A 104 -9.52 -2.50 -7.57
C VAL A 104 -10.78 -2.39 -8.44
N LEU A 105 -10.98 -3.29 -9.40
CA LEU A 105 -12.20 -3.34 -10.21
C LEU A 105 -13.45 -3.48 -9.34
N LYS A 106 -13.40 -4.33 -8.31
CA LYS A 106 -14.54 -4.56 -7.40
C LYS A 106 -14.83 -3.36 -6.51
N ILE A 107 -13.81 -2.66 -6.02
CA ILE A 107 -13.95 -1.62 -4.98
C ILE A 107 -14.10 -0.22 -5.59
N PHE A 108 -13.32 0.10 -6.61
CA PHE A 108 -13.28 1.42 -7.23
C PHE A 108 -13.90 1.46 -8.63
N GLY A 109 -14.14 0.28 -9.24
CA GLY A 109 -14.76 0.17 -10.55
C GLY A 109 -13.75 0.19 -11.69
N LYS A 110 -14.26 -0.05 -12.90
CA LYS A 110 -13.43 -0.23 -14.11
C LYS A 110 -12.69 1.03 -14.51
N SER A 111 -13.34 2.20 -14.46
CA SER A 111 -12.71 3.48 -14.85
C SER A 111 -11.43 3.73 -14.07
N TYR A 112 -11.50 3.59 -12.75
CA TYR A 112 -10.33 3.79 -11.88
C TYR A 112 -9.20 2.80 -12.19
N LEU A 113 -9.54 1.53 -12.44
CA LEU A 113 -8.54 0.53 -12.81
C LEU A 113 -7.87 0.85 -14.15
N ASP A 114 -8.66 1.22 -15.17
CA ASP A 114 -8.15 1.53 -16.50
C ASP A 114 -7.21 2.74 -16.44
N ASP A 115 -7.60 3.81 -15.73
CA ASP A 115 -6.77 5.01 -15.52
C ASP A 115 -5.46 4.65 -14.80
N PHE A 116 -5.55 3.88 -13.70
CA PHE A 116 -4.38 3.43 -12.95
C PHE A 116 -3.40 2.60 -13.81
N LEU A 117 -3.93 1.65 -14.60
CA LEU A 117 -3.11 0.81 -15.47
C LEU A 117 -2.44 1.60 -16.59
N ASN A 118 -3.08 2.65 -17.10
CA ASN A 118 -2.45 3.55 -18.07
C ASN A 118 -1.29 4.31 -17.40
N ASP A 119 -1.50 4.82 -16.19
CA ASP A 119 -0.50 5.63 -15.48
C ASP A 119 0.78 4.86 -15.13
N ILE A 120 0.70 3.57 -14.82
CA ILE A 120 1.88 2.75 -14.47
C ILE A 120 2.66 2.23 -15.69
N ASN A 121 2.04 2.17 -16.87
CA ASN A 121 2.66 1.66 -18.11
C ASN A 121 3.34 2.77 -18.94
N HIS A 122 3.28 4.02 -18.47
CA HIS A 122 3.93 5.21 -19.03
C HIS A 122 4.99 5.79 -18.09
#